data_AF-A0A7T1TB89-F1
#
_entry.id   AF-A0A7T1TB89-F1
#
_cell.length_a   1.000
_cell.length_b   1.000
_cell.length_c   1.000
_cell.angle_alpha   90.00
_cell.angle_beta   90.00
_cell.angle_gamma   90.00
#
_symmetry.space_group_name_H-M   'P 1'
#
loop_
_entity.id
_entity.type
_entity.pdbx_description
1 polymer ?
#
loop_
_entity_poly.entity_id
_entity_poly.type
_entity_poly.pdbx_seq_one_letter_code
_entity_poly.pdbx_strand_id
1 'polypeptide(L)'
;MIGNLRPMEIVLIVLVILLLFGAKKLPDMARSLGKSARILKSEAKQMKKDGGDDSDAGTPDTQQAPKTIQAAPGDVASSRPVTEPAKNQQQSQS
;
A
#
# COMPACT_ATOMS: atom_id res chain seq x y z
N MET A 1 21.63 -23.88 22.89
CA MET A 1 21.14 -23.44 24.22
C MET A 1 20.43 -22.08 24.09
N ILE A 2 19.22 -22.03 23.48
CA ILE A 2 18.43 -20.79 23.25
C ILE A 2 16.99 -20.93 23.79
N GLY A 3 16.71 -21.99 24.56
CA GLY A 3 15.35 -22.46 24.83
C GLY A 3 14.53 -21.68 25.87
N ASN A 4 14.86 -20.43 26.21
CA ASN A 4 14.12 -19.69 27.24
C ASN A 4 14.03 -18.16 27.00
N LEU A 5 13.88 -17.69 25.75
CA LEU A 5 13.39 -16.32 25.56
C LEU A 5 11.97 -16.26 26.15
N ARG A 6 11.86 -15.69 27.35
CA ARG A 6 10.57 -15.64 28.04
C ARG A 6 9.67 -14.75 27.19
N PRO A 7 8.44 -15.18 26.87
CA PRO A 7 7.50 -14.37 26.08
C PRO A 7 7.36 -12.93 26.59
N MET A 8 7.51 -12.72 27.89
CA MET A 8 7.54 -11.39 28.52
C MET A 8 8.63 -10.46 27.99
N GLU A 9 9.83 -10.96 27.70
CA GLU A 9 10.95 -10.14 27.24
C GLU A 9 10.74 -9.69 25.79
N ILE A 10 10.18 -10.57 24.96
CA ILE A 10 9.76 -10.23 23.60
C ILE A 10 8.70 -9.12 23.62
N VAL A 11 7.71 -9.23 24.51
CA VAL A 11 6.68 -8.19 24.67
C VAL A 11 7.30 -6.85 25.07
N LEU A 12 8.27 -6.84 25.98
CA LEU A 12 8.95 -5.62 26.43
C LEU A 12 9.77 -4.97 25.30
N ILE A 13 10.48 -5.76 24.50
CA ILE A 13 11.19 -5.26 23.31
C ILE A 13 10.22 -4.66 22.30
N VAL A 14 9.13 -5.36 21.99
CA VAL A 14 8.10 -4.86 21.06
C VAL A 14 7.49 -3.56 21.60
N LEU A 15 7.26 -3.45 22.91
CA LEU A 15 6.75 -2.24 23.53
C LEU A 15 7.71 -1.05 23.33
N VAL A 16 9.02 -1.25 23.54
CA VAL A 16 10.03 -0.21 23.31
C VAL A 16 10.06 0.21 21.84
N ILE A 17 10.04 -0.75 20.91
CA ILE A 17 10.02 -0.45 19.47
C ILE A 17 8.73 0.30 19.09
N LEU A 18 7.57 -0.07 19.65
CA LEU A 18 6.31 0.64 19.42
C LEU A 18 6.33 2.07 19.97
N LEU A 19 7.05 2.34 21.07
CA LEU A 19 7.24 3.69 21.59
C LEU A 19 8.14 4.54 20.70
N LEU A 20 9.21 3.95 20.15
CA LEU A 20 10.17 4.66 19.29
C LEU A 20 9.62 4.92 17.88
N PHE A 21 9.00 3.90 17.27
CA PHE A 21 8.53 3.96 15.88
C PHE A 21 7.05 4.31 15.77
N GLY A 22 6.25 4.02 16.81
CA GLY A 22 4.81 4.21 16.82
C GLY A 22 4.02 3.00 16.30
N ALA A 23 2.81 2.80 16.81
CA ALA A 23 1.93 1.68 16.46
C ALA A 23 1.55 1.61 14.96
N LYS A 24 1.62 2.74 14.24
CA LYS A 24 1.29 2.79 12.81
C LYS A 24 2.49 2.50 11.90
N LYS A 25 3.73 2.67 12.37
CA LYS A 25 4.93 2.46 11.53
C LYS A 25 5.42 1.02 11.49
N LEU A 26 5.27 0.27 12.58
CA LEU A 26 5.58 -1.17 12.57
C LEU A 26 4.84 -1.95 11.46
N PRO A 27 3.49 -1.86 11.36
CA PRO A 27 2.76 -2.59 10.33
C PRO A 27 3.00 -2.04 8.92
N ASP A 28 3.26 -0.74 8.79
CA ASP A 28 3.54 -0.08 7.51
C ASP A 28 4.89 -0.56 6.94
N MET A 29 5.94 -0.58 7.77
CA MET A 29 7.25 -1.13 7.41
C MET A 29 7.20 -2.63 7.14
N ALA A 30 6.46 -3.41 7.93
CA ALA A 30 6.28 -4.83 7.69
C ALA A 30 5.55 -5.11 6.36
N ARG A 31 4.55 -4.29 6.00
CA ARG A 31 3.81 -4.41 4.72
C ARG A 31 4.69 -4.07 3.53
N SER A 32 5.45 -2.97 3.59
CA SER A 32 6.33 -2.57 2.49
C SER A 32 7.49 -3.56 2.31
N LEU A 33 8.12 -3.99 3.40
CA LEU A 33 9.18 -5.00 3.38
C LEU A 33 8.66 -6.37 2.92
N GLY A 34 7.45 -6.76 3.37
CA GLY A 34 6.80 -7.99 2.96
C GLY A 34 6.49 -8.03 1.46
N LYS A 35 6.10 -6.89 0.87
CA LYS A 35 5.87 -6.79 -0.59
C LYS A 35 7.16 -7.00 -1.37
N SER A 36 8.26 -6.38 -0.96
CA SER A 36 9.58 -6.60 -1.56
C SER A 36 10.08 -8.03 -1.36
N ALA A 37 9.95 -8.57 -0.14
CA ALA A 37 10.35 -9.94 0.17
C ALA A 37 9.54 -10.99 -0.61
N ARG A 38 8.26 -10.73 -0.91
CA ARG A 38 7.43 -11.63 -1.73
C ARG A 38 7.93 -11.70 -3.17
N ILE A 39 8.34 -10.58 -3.76
CA ILE A 39 8.89 -10.52 -5.11
C ILE A 39 10.18 -11.32 -5.15
N LEU A 40 11.11 -11.02 -4.24
CA LEU A 40 12.39 -11.72 -4.13
C LEU A 40 12.22 -13.22 -3.84
N LYS A 41 11.26 -13.61 -2.97
CA LYS A 41 10.97 -15.02 -2.69
C LYS A 41 10.37 -15.74 -3.91
N SER A 42 9.59 -15.05 -4.74
CA SER A 42 9.01 -15.62 -5.96
C SER A 42 10.09 -15.85 -7.01
N GLU A 43 10.98 -14.88 -7.22
CA GLU A 43 12.13 -15.00 -8.12
C GLU A 43 13.11 -16.08 -7.64
N ALA A 44 13.45 -16.07 -6.34
CA ALA A 44 14.29 -17.09 -5.73
C ALA A 44 13.67 -18.50 -5.80
N LYS A 45 12.33 -18.60 -5.69
CA LYS A 45 11.62 -19.88 -5.85
C LYS A 45 11.64 -20.35 -7.31
N GLN A 46 11.52 -19.46 -8.30
CA GLN A 46 11.68 -19.82 -9.71
C GLN A 46 13.08 -20.35 -10.00
N MET A 47 14.12 -19.70 -9.47
CA MET A 47 15.50 -20.19 -9.59
C MET A 47 15.69 -21.56 -8.93
N LYS A 48 15.02 -21.81 -7.80
CA LYS A 48 15.10 -23.09 -7.08
C LYS A 48 14.24 -24.19 -7.71
N LYS A 49 13.16 -23.83 -8.40
CA LYS A 49 12.25 -24.75 -9.10
C LYS A 49 12.88 -25.39 -10.35
N ASP A 50 13.84 -24.71 -10.98
CA ASP A 50 14.65 -25.27 -12.07
C ASP A 50 15.62 -26.38 -11.59
N GLY A 51 15.72 -26.63 -10.28
CA GLY A 51 16.64 -27.61 -9.66
C GLY A 51 15.98 -28.76 -8.88
N GLY A 52 14.65 -28.94 -8.93
CA GLY A 52 13.96 -30.10 -8.35
C GLY A 52 13.18 -29.86 -7.06
N ASP A 53 12.02 -30.50 -7.00
CA ASP A 53 11.03 -30.66 -5.91
C ASP A 53 10.19 -29.44 -5.49
N ASP A 54 8.92 -29.47 -5.94
CA ASP A 54 7.82 -28.62 -5.48
C ASP A 54 7.13 -29.28 -4.26
N SER A 55 7.08 -28.54 -3.15
CA SER A 55 5.97 -28.66 -2.19
C SER A 55 5.56 -27.27 -1.73
N ASP A 56 4.29 -27.00 -2.02
CA ASP A 56 3.58 -25.75 -1.81
C ASP A 56 3.21 -25.56 -0.33
N ALA A 57 3.37 -24.34 0.19
CA ALA A 57 2.69 -23.91 1.41
C ALA A 57 2.68 -22.38 1.51
N GLY A 58 1.46 -21.83 1.41
CA GLY A 58 1.07 -20.67 2.19
C GLY A 58 0.83 -19.40 1.37
N THR A 59 -0.40 -19.28 0.88
CA THR A 59 -1.03 -18.00 0.56
C THR A 59 -1.45 -17.31 1.86
N PRO A 60 -0.86 -16.18 2.28
CA PRO A 60 -1.63 -15.19 3.00
C PRO A 60 -2.12 -14.19 1.96
N ASP A 61 -3.34 -14.47 1.47
CA ASP A 61 -4.16 -13.51 0.79
C ASP A 61 -4.55 -12.47 1.86
N THR A 62 -3.70 -11.46 2.05
CA THR A 62 -4.18 -10.20 2.64
C THR A 62 -4.65 -9.35 1.48
N GLN A 63 -5.88 -9.64 1.09
CA GLN A 63 -6.78 -8.76 0.37
C GLN A 63 -6.64 -7.32 0.89
N GLN A 64 -5.85 -6.52 0.19
CA GLN A 64 -6.11 -5.09 0.07
C GLN A 64 -6.47 -4.88 -1.39
N ALA A 65 -7.75 -5.15 -1.68
CA ALA A 65 -8.38 -4.51 -2.81
C ALA A 65 -8.04 -3.02 -2.71
N PRO A 66 -7.46 -2.40 -3.75
CA PRO A 66 -7.55 -0.96 -3.85
C PRO A 66 -9.05 -0.69 -3.84
N LYS A 67 -9.54 -0.03 -2.79
CA LYS A 67 -10.85 0.61 -2.87
C LYS A 67 -10.67 1.71 -3.91
N THR A 68 -10.81 1.31 -5.18
CA THR A 68 -10.96 2.20 -6.31
C THR A 68 -12.05 3.16 -5.91
N ILE A 69 -11.73 4.44 -5.96
CA ILE A 69 -12.62 5.54 -5.62
C ILE A 69 -13.96 5.29 -6.34
N GLN A 70 -14.99 4.89 -5.59
CA GLN A 70 -16.35 4.97 -6.09
C GLN A 70 -16.76 6.42 -5.89
N ALA A 71 -16.41 7.26 -6.86
CA ALA A 71 -17.12 8.51 -7.03
C ALA A 71 -18.59 8.15 -7.24
N ALA A 72 -19.46 8.64 -6.37
CA ALA A 72 -20.89 8.54 -6.61
C ALA A 72 -21.19 9.15 -7.99
N PRO A 73 -22.00 8.50 -8.84
CA PRO A 73 -22.52 9.12 -10.05
C PRO A 73 -23.34 10.36 -9.67
N GLY A 74 -22.71 11.53 -9.69
CA GLY A 74 -23.32 12.78 -9.22
C GLY A 74 -22.37 13.97 -9.08
N ASP A 75 -21.07 13.76 -8.87
CA ASP A 75 -20.09 14.84 -8.63
C ASP A 75 -19.48 15.46 -9.91
N VAL A 76 -20.21 15.48 -11.01
CA VAL A 76 -19.88 16.31 -12.19
C VAL A 76 -20.70 17.60 -12.26
N ALA A 77 -21.59 17.84 -11.28
CA ALA A 77 -22.45 19.02 -11.23
C ALA A 77 -21.78 20.28 -10.65
N SER A 78 -20.48 20.25 -10.33
CA SER A 78 -19.71 21.46 -9.95
C SER A 78 -18.63 21.88 -10.96
N SER A 79 -18.49 21.18 -12.08
CA SER A 79 -17.82 21.77 -13.26
C SER A 79 -18.81 22.68 -13.97
N ARG A 80 -19.15 23.80 -13.32
CA ARG A 80 -19.86 24.90 -13.97
C ARG A 80 -19.04 25.27 -15.21
N PRO A 81 -19.58 25.13 -16.44
CA PRO A 81 -18.90 25.69 -17.60
C PRO A 81 -18.78 27.18 -17.32
N VAL A 82 -17.55 27.70 -17.29
CA VAL A 82 -17.32 29.13 -17.24
C VAL A 82 -18.04 29.70 -18.45
N THR A 83 -19.18 30.31 -18.13
CA THR A 83 -20.00 31.06 -19.04
C THR A 83 -19.13 32.15 -19.62
N GLU A 84 -18.88 32.02 -20.91
CA GLU A 84 -18.39 33.05 -21.80
C GLU A 84 -19.09 34.38 -21.49
N PRO A 85 -18.39 35.40 -20.97
CA PRO A 85 -18.92 36.75 -20.99
C PRO A 85 -18.78 37.26 -22.42
N ALA A 86 -19.92 37.45 -23.06
CA ALA A 86 -20.10 38.25 -24.25
C ALA A 86 -19.26 39.54 -24.18
N LYS A 87 -18.14 39.58 -24.91
CA LYS A 87 -17.44 40.82 -25.23
C LYS A 87 -17.78 41.21 -26.65
N ASN A 88 -19.00 41.70 -26.77
CA ASN A 88 -19.44 42.63 -27.78
C ASN A 88 -18.48 43.83 -27.82
N GLN A 89 -17.38 43.76 -28.59
CA GLN A 89 -16.52 44.90 -28.96
C GLN A 89 -15.88 44.75 -30.37
N GLN A 90 -16.55 44.03 -31.26
CA GLN A 90 -16.60 44.50 -32.66
C GLN A 90 -17.23 45.91 -32.59
N GLN A 91 -16.65 46.90 -33.26
CA GLN A 91 -17.21 48.26 -33.47
C GLN A 91 -16.76 49.38 -32.50
N SER A 92 -15.47 49.74 -32.53
CA SER A 92 -15.06 51.16 -32.60
C SER A 92 -13.57 51.32 -32.85
N GLN A 93 -13.26 52.03 -33.93
CA GLN A 93 -12.02 52.80 -34.17
C GLN A 93 -10.73 52.01 -34.39
N SER A 94 -10.42 51.71 -35.65
CA SER A 94 -9.54 52.52 -36.52
C SER A 94 -9.10 51.71 -37.73
#